data_AF-A0A3D8PSR0-F1
#
_entry.id   AF-A0A3D8PSR0-F1
#
_cell.length_a   1.000
_cell.length_b   1.000
_cell.length_c   1.000
_cell.angle_alpha   90.00
_cell.angle_beta   90.00
_cell.angle_gamma   90.00
#
_symmetry.space_group_name_H-M   'P 1'
#
loop_
_entity.id
_entity.type
_entity.pdbx_description
1 polymer ?
#
loop_
_entity_poly.entity_id
_entity_poly.type
_entity_poly.pdbx_seq_one_letter_code
_entity_poly.pdbx_strand_id
1 'polypeptide(L)'
;MMFKKSLFYIVFTALFLLAGCKEDEIVVSINHPDTMQQFQIVHVYKLYTDFFEEASQANQEDIPELYNSMIIEPYDKACVADSEYLHMVEFLINEVPTDYTAIVELIGEIEAESINEAIRDALIHSSNLLPAENKTTVCIFPTVDENVPVMVNSGAGKIIVLYNENYN
;
A
#
# COMPACT_ATOMS: atom_id res chain seq x y z
N MET A 1 43.51 10.24 36.25
CA MET A 1 42.07 10.54 36.09
C MET A 1 41.81 10.88 34.62
N MET A 2 41.81 9.89 33.71
CA MET A 2 41.78 10.15 32.26
C MET A 2 40.95 9.16 31.43
N PHE A 3 40.37 8.14 32.06
CA PHE A 3 39.63 7.07 31.37
C PHE A 3 38.11 7.30 31.23
N LYS A 4 37.53 8.32 31.88
CA LYS A 4 36.07 8.55 31.86
C LYS A 4 35.55 9.37 30.68
N LYS A 5 36.41 10.10 29.94
CA LYS A 5 35.98 10.95 28.82
C LYS A 5 35.83 10.19 27.49
N SER A 6 36.55 9.08 27.31
CA SER A 6 36.51 8.30 26.07
C SER A 6 35.23 7.47 25.93
N LEU A 7 34.67 6.98 27.06
CA LEU A 7 33.47 6.15 27.05
C LEU A 7 32.20 6.94 26.68
N PHE A 8 32.18 8.26 26.93
CA PHE A 8 31.03 9.11 26.64
C PHE A 8 30.88 9.44 25.14
N TYR A 9 31.99 9.49 24.39
CA TYR A 9 31.96 9.75 22.96
C TYR A 9 31.47 8.54 22.14
N ILE A 10 31.78 7.32 22.58
CA ILE A 10 31.37 6.09 21.89
C ILE A 10 29.85 5.86 22.01
N VAL A 11 29.23 6.28 23.12
CA VAL A 11 27.78 6.18 23.30
C VAL A 11 27.03 7.20 22.43
N PHE A 12 27.61 8.36 22.13
CA PHE A 12 26.96 9.39 21.31
C PHE A 12 27.06 9.12 19.80
N THR A 13 28.12 8.47 19.33
CA THR A 13 28.23 8.04 17.92
C THR A 13 27.41 6.79 17.61
N ALA A 14 27.13 5.93 18.58
CA ALA A 14 26.22 4.80 18.40
C ALA A 14 24.74 5.23 18.28
N LEU A 15 24.36 6.40 18.80
CA LEU A 15 22.99 6.89 18.75
C LEU A 15 22.59 7.48 17.39
N PHE A 16 23.57 7.93 16.58
CA PHE A 16 23.33 8.51 15.25
C PHE A 16 23.23 7.47 14.12
N LEU A 17 23.58 6.20 14.37
CA LEU A 17 23.44 5.12 13.40
C LEU A 17 22.05 4.45 13.41
N LEU A 18 21.13 4.90 14.29
CA LEU A 18 19.75 4.41 14.39
C LEU A 18 18.69 5.39 13.86
N ALA A 19 19.10 6.52 13.28
CA ALA A 19 18.27 7.23 12.31
C ALA A 19 18.45 6.53 10.95
N GLY A 20 18.08 5.26 10.82
CA GLY A 20 16.68 4.87 10.74
C GLY A 20 16.29 5.03 9.28
N CYS A 21 16.64 4.04 8.45
CA CYS A 21 16.05 3.90 7.12
C CYS A 21 14.53 3.89 7.35
N LYS A 22 13.81 4.89 6.83
CA LYS A 22 12.35 4.89 6.78
C LYS A 22 12.01 3.74 5.81
N GLU A 23 11.80 2.54 6.36
CA GLU A 23 11.33 1.39 5.58
C GLU A 23 10.03 1.83 4.90
N ASP A 24 9.96 1.65 3.59
CA ASP A 24 8.81 2.10 2.81
C ASP A 24 7.66 1.10 3.01
N GLU A 25 6.95 1.22 4.14
CA GLU A 25 5.97 0.23 4.58
C GLU A 25 4.84 0.05 3.57
N ILE A 26 4.57 -1.20 3.17
CA ILE A 26 3.42 -1.57 2.33
C ILE A 26 2.10 -1.32 3.07
N VAL A 27 2.08 -1.50 4.40
CA VAL A 27 0.87 -1.37 5.22
C VAL A 27 1.06 -0.30 6.28
N VAL A 28 0.23 0.74 6.23
CA VAL A 28 0.16 1.79 7.26
C VAL A 28 -1.06 1.53 8.14
N SER A 29 -0.82 1.31 9.44
CA SER A 29 -1.90 1.12 10.41
C SER A 29 -2.27 2.42 11.10
N ILE A 30 -3.57 2.64 11.30
CA ILE A 30 -4.14 3.85 11.89
C ILE A 30 -5.13 3.41 12.96
N ASN A 31 -5.11 4.06 14.12
CA ASN A 31 -6.15 3.92 15.13
C ASN A 31 -6.86 5.24 15.30
N HIS A 32 -8.19 5.20 15.41
CA HIS A 32 -8.94 6.35 15.88
C HIS A 32 -8.47 6.72 17.29
N PRO A 33 -8.15 8.00 17.58
CA PRO A 33 -7.56 8.40 18.85
C PRO A 33 -8.45 8.11 20.06
N ASP A 34 -9.77 8.19 19.88
CA ASP A 34 -10.73 8.10 21.00
C ASP A 34 -11.45 6.76 21.11
N THR A 35 -11.66 6.06 19.98
CA THR A 35 -12.51 4.86 19.92
C THR A 35 -11.70 3.59 19.71
N MET A 36 -10.40 3.71 19.42
CA MET A 36 -9.51 2.61 19.05
C MET A 36 -9.98 1.82 17.81
N GLN A 37 -10.94 2.37 17.03
CA GLN A 37 -11.33 1.79 15.75
C GLN A 37 -10.10 1.72 14.84
N GLN A 38 -9.88 0.56 14.24
CA GLN A 38 -8.69 0.27 13.45
C GLN A 38 -8.94 0.57 11.98
N PHE A 39 -7.93 1.15 11.34
CA PHE A 39 -7.88 1.31 9.90
C PHE A 39 -6.53 0.89 9.35
N GLN A 40 -6.50 0.53 8.07
CA GLN A 40 -5.27 0.20 7.35
C GLN A 40 -5.27 0.84 5.97
N ILE A 41 -4.09 1.29 5.54
CA ILE A 41 -3.80 1.69 4.16
C ILE A 41 -2.80 0.69 3.60
N VAL A 42 -3.11 0.06 2.47
CA VAL A 42 -2.25 -0.90 1.78
C VAL A 42 -1.80 -0.30 0.46
N HIS A 43 -0.50 -0.08 0.32
CA HIS A 43 0.16 0.45 -0.88
C HIS A 43 0.50 -0.70 -1.82
N VAL A 44 -0.50 -1.23 -2.52
CA VAL A 44 -0.34 -2.41 -3.40
C VAL A 44 0.70 -2.15 -4.49
N TYR A 45 0.78 -0.91 -4.96
CA TYR A 45 1.77 -0.51 -5.95
C TYR A 45 3.23 -0.81 -5.55
N LYS A 46 3.55 -0.89 -4.26
CA LYS A 46 4.91 -1.21 -3.79
C LYS A 46 5.32 -2.65 -4.10
N LEU A 47 4.36 -3.54 -4.35
CA LEU A 47 4.63 -4.92 -4.75
C LEU A 47 5.20 -5.01 -6.18
N TYR A 48 4.99 -3.99 -7.01
CA TYR A 48 5.40 -4.00 -8.41
C TYR A 48 6.92 -3.90 -8.60
N THR A 49 7.65 -3.27 -7.68
CA THR A 49 9.10 -3.15 -7.79
C THR A 49 9.77 -4.52 -7.82
N ASP A 50 9.45 -5.37 -6.84
CA ASP A 50 10.01 -6.73 -6.77
C ASP A 50 9.50 -7.59 -7.93
N PHE A 51 8.23 -7.46 -8.30
CA PHE A 51 7.67 -8.17 -9.46
C PHE A 51 8.39 -7.82 -10.76
N PHE A 52 8.67 -6.55 -11.04
CA PHE A 52 9.37 -6.16 -12.26
C PHE A 52 10.82 -6.62 -12.26
N GLU A 53 11.48 -6.62 -11.10
CA GLU A 53 12.84 -7.17 -10.97
C GLU A 53 12.86 -8.67 -11.32
N GLU A 54 11.95 -9.46 -10.75
CA GLU A 54 11.87 -10.90 -11.02
C GLU A 54 11.40 -11.21 -12.45
N ALA A 55 10.36 -10.53 -12.94
CA ALA A 55 9.81 -10.73 -14.27
C ALA A 55 10.84 -10.41 -15.38
N SER A 56 11.77 -9.48 -15.14
CA SER A 56 12.84 -9.15 -16.10
C SER A 56 13.84 -10.30 -16.32
N GLN A 57 13.89 -11.26 -15.40
CA GLN A 57 14.81 -12.40 -15.42
C GLN A 57 14.11 -13.73 -15.77
N ALA A 58 12.77 -13.74 -15.76
CA ALA A 58 11.95 -14.92 -15.97
C ALA A 58 11.69 -15.21 -17.46
N ASN A 59 11.26 -16.45 -17.77
CA ASN A 59 10.72 -16.73 -19.10
C ASN A 59 9.33 -16.12 -19.22
N GLN A 60 8.93 -15.76 -20.45
CA GLN A 60 7.62 -15.16 -20.71
C GLN A 60 6.45 -16.02 -20.23
N GLU A 61 6.61 -17.35 -20.25
CA GLU A 61 5.61 -18.32 -19.78
C GLU A 61 5.42 -18.32 -18.25
N ASP A 62 6.41 -17.85 -17.49
CA ASP A 62 6.40 -17.84 -16.02
C ASP A 62 5.82 -16.52 -15.44
N ILE A 63 5.80 -15.44 -16.24
CA ILE A 63 5.35 -14.10 -15.81
C ILE A 63 3.94 -14.10 -15.21
N PRO A 64 2.93 -14.81 -15.77
CA PRO A 64 1.60 -14.83 -15.16
C PRO A 64 1.58 -15.43 -13.76
N GLU A 65 2.38 -16.47 -13.50
CA GLU A 65 2.48 -17.09 -12.18
C GLU A 65 3.20 -16.18 -11.18
N LEU A 66 4.26 -15.49 -11.63
CA LEU A 66 4.93 -14.45 -10.83
C LEU A 66 3.98 -13.32 -10.47
N TYR A 67 3.22 -12.81 -11.44
CA TYR A 67 2.24 -11.75 -11.18
C TYR A 67 1.18 -12.19 -10.16
N ASN A 68 0.66 -13.41 -10.33
CA ASN A 68 -0.33 -13.94 -9.39
C ASN A 68 0.24 -14.06 -7.97
N SER A 69 1.42 -14.65 -7.80
CA SER A 69 2.02 -14.89 -6.49
C SER A 69 2.56 -13.63 -5.81
N MET A 70 3.11 -12.68 -6.57
CA MET A 70 3.77 -11.49 -6.02
C MET A 70 2.82 -10.30 -5.87
N ILE A 71 1.79 -10.19 -6.71
CA ILE A 71 0.85 -9.05 -6.71
C ILE A 71 -0.53 -9.50 -6.24
N ILE A 72 -1.14 -10.46 -6.93
CA ILE A 72 -2.56 -10.79 -6.74
C ILE A 72 -2.79 -11.48 -5.39
N GLU A 73 -2.01 -12.48 -5.00
CA GLU A 73 -2.21 -13.17 -3.73
C GLU A 73 -2.03 -12.24 -2.50
N PRO A 74 -0.99 -11.38 -2.43
CA PRO A 74 -0.88 -10.40 -1.35
C PRO A 74 -2.00 -9.37 -1.37
N TYR A 75 -2.40 -8.88 -2.55
CA TYR A 75 -3.54 -8.00 -2.72
C TYR A 75 -4.82 -8.66 -2.21
N ASP A 76 -5.12 -9.87 -2.65
CA ASP A 76 -6.34 -10.59 -2.28
C ASP A 76 -6.46 -10.73 -0.78
N LYS A 77 -5.39 -11.22 -0.15
CA LYS A 77 -5.33 -11.41 1.29
C LYS A 77 -5.52 -10.11 2.08
N ALA A 78 -4.94 -9.00 1.62
CA ALA A 78 -4.99 -7.74 2.35
C ALA A 78 -6.30 -6.96 2.06
N CYS A 79 -6.74 -6.95 0.81
CA CYS A 79 -7.67 -5.97 0.27
C CYS A 79 -9.08 -6.50 0.02
N VAL A 80 -9.23 -7.77 -0.37
CA VAL A 80 -10.54 -8.28 -0.82
C VAL A 80 -10.97 -9.58 -0.13
N ALA A 81 -10.10 -10.20 0.66
CA ALA A 81 -10.47 -11.29 1.54
C ALA A 81 -11.65 -10.88 2.44
N ASP A 82 -12.65 -11.76 2.49
CA ASP A 82 -13.90 -11.57 3.22
C ASP A 82 -14.78 -10.39 2.74
N SER A 83 -14.54 -9.86 1.54
CA SER A 83 -15.40 -8.84 0.93
C SER A 83 -16.77 -9.39 0.52
N GLU A 84 -17.80 -8.56 0.60
CA GLU A 84 -19.19 -8.95 0.31
C GLU A 84 -19.49 -8.95 -1.19
N TYR A 85 -18.73 -8.15 -1.96
CA TYR A 85 -18.97 -7.87 -3.36
C TYR A 85 -17.70 -8.05 -4.21
N LEU A 86 -17.10 -9.24 -4.14
CA LEU A 86 -15.86 -9.57 -4.88
C LEU A 86 -15.95 -9.28 -6.39
N HIS A 87 -17.11 -9.49 -7.00
CA HIS A 87 -17.36 -9.18 -8.41
C HIS A 87 -17.10 -7.72 -8.79
N MET A 88 -17.11 -6.78 -7.84
CA MET A 88 -16.80 -5.37 -8.10
C MET A 88 -15.31 -5.11 -8.34
N VAL A 89 -14.43 -6.07 -8.07
CA VAL A 89 -12.97 -5.93 -8.17
C VAL A 89 -12.33 -7.03 -9.00
N GLU A 90 -13.11 -7.97 -9.55
CA GLU A 90 -12.61 -9.07 -10.39
C GLU A 90 -11.85 -8.58 -11.63
N PHE A 91 -12.18 -7.41 -12.17
CA PHE A 91 -11.47 -6.87 -13.33
C PHE A 91 -9.99 -6.52 -13.05
N LEU A 92 -9.60 -6.35 -11.79
CA LEU A 92 -8.22 -5.99 -11.40
C LEU A 92 -7.25 -7.17 -11.39
N ILE A 93 -7.78 -8.38 -11.16
CA ILE A 93 -6.96 -9.54 -10.82
C ILE A 93 -6.73 -10.51 -11.99
N ASN A 94 -7.37 -10.24 -13.13
CA ASN A 94 -7.40 -11.18 -14.26
C ASN A 94 -6.38 -10.89 -15.37
N GLU A 95 -5.71 -9.74 -15.35
CA GLU A 95 -4.78 -9.36 -16.42
C GLU A 95 -3.43 -8.90 -15.86
N VAL A 96 -2.37 -9.50 -16.37
CA VAL A 96 -0.99 -9.02 -16.15
C VAL A 96 -0.83 -7.71 -16.91
N PRO A 97 -0.31 -6.64 -16.28
CA PRO A 97 -0.08 -5.39 -16.98
C PRO A 97 0.84 -5.60 -18.18
N THR A 98 0.43 -5.07 -19.33
CA THR A 98 1.20 -5.16 -20.56
C THR A 98 2.13 -3.96 -20.75
N ASP A 99 1.79 -2.82 -20.14
CA ASP A 99 2.60 -1.60 -20.16
C ASP A 99 3.29 -1.38 -18.81
N TYR A 100 4.45 -2.03 -18.65
CA TYR A 100 5.26 -1.88 -17.44
C TYR A 100 5.84 -0.48 -17.28
N THR A 101 6.12 0.22 -18.39
CA THR A 101 6.72 1.56 -18.33
C THR A 101 5.71 2.54 -17.76
N ALA A 102 4.47 2.52 -18.25
CA ALA A 102 3.40 3.36 -17.73
C ALA A 102 3.11 3.10 -16.25
N ILE A 103 3.13 1.82 -15.80
CA ILE A 103 2.95 1.51 -14.37
C ILE A 103 4.13 2.05 -13.53
N VAL A 104 5.38 1.92 -13.99
CA VAL A 104 6.55 2.47 -13.27
C VAL A 104 6.48 3.99 -13.17
N GLU A 105 6.12 4.66 -14.27
CA GLU A 105 5.95 6.12 -14.31
C GLU A 105 4.87 6.57 -13.32
N LEU A 106 3.68 5.94 -13.38
CA LEU A 106 2.57 6.18 -12.46
C LEU A 106 2.97 5.99 -11.00
N ILE A 107 3.73 4.93 -10.68
CA ILE A 107 4.23 4.67 -9.32
C ILE A 107 5.15 5.80 -8.85
N GLY A 108 5.97 6.34 -9.74
CA GLY A 108 6.87 7.45 -9.45
C GLY A 108 6.16 8.76 -9.08
N GLU A 109 4.88 8.89 -9.43
CA GLU A 109 4.05 10.06 -9.12
C GLU A 109 3.31 9.96 -7.78
N ILE A 110 3.29 8.79 -7.15
CA ILE A 110 2.54 8.57 -5.90
C ILE A 110 3.23 9.29 -4.72
N GLU A 111 2.60 10.36 -4.25
CA GLU A 111 2.96 11.02 -2.99
C GLU A 111 2.37 10.26 -1.77
N ALA A 112 3.00 9.13 -1.41
CA ALA A 112 2.49 8.23 -0.38
C ALA A 112 2.17 8.92 0.96
N GLU A 113 2.98 9.90 1.40
CA GLU A 113 2.77 10.63 2.65
C GLU A 113 1.50 11.51 2.57
N SER A 114 1.37 12.33 1.52
CA SER A 114 0.19 13.15 1.25
C SER A 114 -1.09 12.32 1.17
N ILE A 115 -1.04 11.19 0.46
CA ILE A 115 -2.17 10.26 0.32
C ILE A 115 -2.53 9.62 1.66
N ASN A 116 -1.53 9.18 2.43
CA ASN A 116 -1.75 8.60 3.76
C ASN A 116 -2.42 9.59 4.72
N GLU A 117 -2.00 10.85 4.71
CA GLU A 117 -2.61 11.91 5.52
C GLU A 117 -4.07 12.15 5.10
N ALA A 118 -4.33 12.31 3.80
CA ALA A 118 -5.69 12.53 3.30
C ALA A 118 -6.64 11.36 3.64
N ILE A 119 -6.21 10.12 3.44
CA ILE A 119 -7.00 8.94 3.78
C ILE A 119 -7.22 8.84 5.30
N ARG A 120 -6.17 9.08 6.10
CA ARG A 120 -6.26 9.07 7.56
C ARG A 120 -7.32 10.05 8.05
N ASP A 121 -7.26 11.29 7.59
CA ASP A 121 -8.18 12.35 8.01
C ASP A 121 -9.62 12.02 7.61
N ALA A 122 -9.83 11.53 6.39
CA ALA A 122 -11.14 11.11 5.91
C ALA A 122 -11.73 9.96 6.75
N LEU A 123 -10.93 8.93 7.05
CA LEU A 123 -11.37 7.79 7.85
C LEU A 123 -11.69 8.19 9.29
N ILE A 124 -10.83 8.99 9.93
CA ILE A 124 -11.06 9.51 11.28
C ILE A 124 -12.34 10.35 11.29
N HIS A 125 -12.48 11.30 10.37
CA HIS A 125 -13.66 12.17 10.32
C HIS A 125 -14.94 11.37 10.11
N SER A 126 -14.94 10.42 9.16
CA SER A 126 -16.08 9.55 8.89
C SER A 126 -16.47 8.72 10.11
N SER A 127 -15.49 8.09 10.79
CA SER A 127 -15.74 7.22 11.94
C SER A 127 -16.29 7.95 13.18
N ASN A 128 -16.04 9.26 13.31
CA ASN A 128 -16.67 10.08 14.36
C ASN A 128 -18.19 10.19 14.18
N LEU A 129 -18.69 10.06 12.95
CA LEU A 129 -20.11 10.15 12.62
C LEU A 129 -20.74 8.77 12.40
N LEU A 130 -19.96 7.83 11.86
CA LEU A 130 -20.37 6.50 11.44
C LEU A 130 -19.38 5.47 12.00
N PRO A 131 -19.40 5.22 13.32
CA PRO A 131 -18.48 4.26 13.93
C PRO A 131 -18.77 2.85 13.42
N ALA A 132 -17.71 2.08 13.23
CA ALA A 132 -17.81 0.68 12.86
C ALA A 132 -16.93 -0.18 13.76
N GLU A 133 -17.40 -1.37 14.10
CA GLU A 133 -16.62 -2.34 14.87
C GLU A 133 -15.52 -2.98 14.01
N ASN A 134 -15.78 -3.10 12.71
CA ASN A 134 -14.88 -3.74 11.77
C ASN A 134 -13.77 -2.80 11.32
N LYS A 135 -12.57 -3.36 11.16
CA LYS A 135 -11.42 -2.66 10.58
C LYS A 135 -11.72 -2.26 9.14
N THR A 136 -11.54 -0.97 8.81
CA THR A 136 -11.61 -0.52 7.41
C THR A 136 -10.22 -0.59 6.77
N THR A 137 -10.12 -1.13 5.57
CA THR A 137 -8.89 -1.24 4.79
C THR A 137 -9.05 -0.46 3.49
N VAL A 138 -8.15 0.47 3.22
CA VAL A 138 -8.05 1.21 1.97
C VAL A 138 -6.85 0.68 1.20
N CYS A 139 -7.05 0.18 -0.01
CA CYS A 139 -5.99 -0.35 -0.85
C CYS A 139 -5.77 0.56 -2.05
N ILE A 140 -4.53 1.00 -2.25
CA ILE A 140 -4.13 1.85 -3.37
C ILE A 140 -3.54 0.94 -4.43
N PHE A 141 -4.30 0.70 -5.49
CA PHE A 141 -3.96 -0.17 -6.60
C PHE A 141 -3.62 0.68 -7.83
N PRO A 142 -2.44 0.54 -8.44
CA PRO A 142 -2.08 1.30 -9.64
C PRO A 142 -2.79 0.71 -10.86
N THR A 143 -3.34 1.56 -11.71
CA THR A 143 -3.93 1.15 -12.99
C THR A 143 -3.69 2.18 -14.07
N VAL A 144 -3.45 1.70 -15.28
CA VAL A 144 -3.33 2.51 -16.50
C VAL A 144 -4.59 2.39 -17.38
N ASP A 145 -5.56 1.56 -17.00
CA ASP A 145 -6.85 1.50 -17.69
C ASP A 145 -7.67 2.74 -17.34
N GLU A 146 -8.10 3.48 -18.36
CA GLU A 146 -8.93 4.68 -18.23
C GLU A 146 -10.42 4.36 -18.04
N ASN A 147 -10.84 3.12 -18.31
CA ASN A 147 -12.24 2.70 -18.28
C ASN A 147 -12.66 2.05 -16.95
N VAL A 148 -11.96 2.38 -15.87
CA VAL A 148 -12.21 1.85 -14.53
C VAL A 148 -12.67 2.96 -13.58
N PRO A 149 -13.50 2.65 -12.57
CA PRO A 149 -13.93 3.65 -11.59
C PRO A 149 -12.75 4.14 -10.73
N VAL A 150 -12.76 5.40 -10.30
CA VAL A 150 -11.68 5.94 -9.42
C VAL A 150 -11.56 5.17 -8.10
N MET A 151 -12.70 4.76 -7.53
CA MET A 151 -12.76 4.02 -6.27
C MET A 151 -13.90 3.00 -6.29
N VAL A 152 -13.67 1.87 -5.64
CA VAL A 152 -14.65 0.80 -5.43
C VAL A 152 -14.72 0.48 -3.94
N ASN A 153 -15.93 0.24 -3.43
CA ASN A 153 -16.14 -0.35 -2.12
C ASN A 153 -16.69 -1.76 -2.32
N SER A 154 -15.93 -2.78 -1.91
CA SER A 154 -16.34 -4.19 -2.07
C SER A 154 -17.08 -4.75 -0.83
N GLY A 155 -17.51 -3.88 0.08
CA GLY A 155 -18.21 -4.26 1.32
C GLY A 155 -17.24 -4.57 2.47
N ALA A 156 -17.77 -4.92 3.64
CA ALA A 156 -17.00 -5.31 4.83
C ALA A 156 -15.84 -4.35 5.23
N GLY A 157 -15.96 -3.06 4.92
CA GLY A 157 -14.91 -2.06 5.18
C GLY A 157 -13.71 -2.15 4.22
N LYS A 158 -13.90 -2.69 3.02
CA LYS A 158 -12.86 -2.76 1.98
C LYS A 158 -13.09 -1.68 0.92
N ILE A 159 -12.13 -0.78 0.80
CA ILE A 159 -12.13 0.32 -0.17
C ILE A 159 -10.90 0.15 -1.06
N ILE A 160 -11.10 0.14 -2.37
CA ILE A 160 -10.04 0.03 -3.36
C ILE A 160 -9.99 1.34 -4.12
N VAL A 161 -8.84 2.01 -4.07
CA VAL A 161 -8.52 3.22 -4.82
C VAL A 161 -7.75 2.79 -6.06
N LEU A 162 -8.29 3.10 -7.23
CA LEU A 162 -7.67 2.83 -8.52
C LEU A 162 -6.91 4.07 -8.94
N TYR A 163 -5.64 4.11 -8.56
CA TYR A 163 -4.77 5.23 -8.83
C TYR A 163 -4.36 5.21 -10.30
N ASN A 164 -4.63 6.29 -11.03
CA ASN A 164 -4.35 6.45 -12.45
C ASN A 164 -3.96 7.92 -12.69
N GLU A 165 -3.04 8.17 -13.63
CA GLU A 165 -2.53 9.49 -14.01
C GLU A 165 -3.64 10.47 -14.44
N ASN A 166 -4.72 9.96 -15.06
CA ASN A 166 -5.80 10.76 -15.61
C ASN A 166 -6.74 11.39 -14.56
N TYR A 167 -6.57 11.03 -13.28
CA TYR A 167 -7.41 11.52 -12.18
C TYR A 167 -6.72 12.55 -11.28
N ASN A 168 -5.47 12.93 -11.62
CA ASN A 168 -4.69 13.98 -10.95
C ASN A 168 -4.78 15.32 -11.67
#